data_AF-F3QH83-F1
#
_entry.id   AF-F3QH83-F1
#
_cell.length_a   1.000
_cell.length_b   1.000
_cell.length_c   1.000
_cell.angle_alpha   90.00
_cell.angle_beta   90.00
_cell.angle_gamma   90.00
#
_symmetry.space_group_name_H-M   'P 1'
#
loop_
_entity.id
_entity.type
_entity.pdbx_description
1 polymer ?
#
loop_
_entity_poly.entity_id
_entity_poly.type
_entity_poly.pdbx_seq_one_letter_code
_entity_poly.pdbx_strand_id
1 'polypeptide(L)'
;MQTTPLNLILLGLFEPEQELRELHVFKKAAENLDEDLARRAVLLDQLYTQGTASSKAFKEMLLDYTRLFLSPGTPLAKNYLTCWKTKLGDNILEEYLSYLEKKGFKTEKDIKELPEHIVPVLEVYELLDKEEKPEYFEKFLSKFILDWSKLLEVEARHGFYKNLGKFFTEWAKLEAKKNGAVP
;
A
#
# COMPACT_ATOMS: atom_id res chain seq x y z
N MET A 1 18.35 7.73 -11.76
CA MET A 1 17.62 7.16 -10.60
C MET A 1 16.31 6.59 -11.10
N GLN A 2 16.29 5.28 -11.34
CA GLN A 2 15.05 4.51 -11.49
C GLN A 2 14.40 4.48 -10.10
N THR A 3 13.14 4.91 -9.99
CA THR A 3 12.35 4.70 -8.77
C THR A 3 12.02 3.22 -8.73
N THR A 4 12.67 2.47 -7.87
CA THR A 4 12.51 1.01 -7.84
C THR A 4 11.28 0.61 -7.03
N PRO A 5 10.59 -0.47 -7.40
CA PRO A 5 9.18 -0.60 -7.12
C PRO A 5 8.87 -1.02 -5.67
N LEU A 6 7.77 -0.46 -5.17
CA LEU A 6 7.00 -0.87 -4.00
C LEU A 6 6.41 -2.26 -4.14
N ASN A 7 6.36 -2.85 -5.34
CA ASN A 7 5.72 -4.14 -5.63
C ASN A 7 5.92 -5.22 -4.54
N LEU A 8 7.13 -5.40 -4.04
CA LEU A 8 7.43 -6.36 -2.97
C LEU A 8 6.96 -5.90 -1.59
N ILE A 9 6.89 -4.60 -1.33
CA ILE A 9 6.26 -4.02 -0.14
C ILE A 9 4.74 -4.18 -0.19
N LEU A 10 4.11 -4.05 -1.37
CA LEU A 10 2.68 -4.20 -1.56
C LEU A 10 2.19 -5.60 -1.15
N LEU A 11 3.06 -6.62 -1.20
CA LEU A 11 2.78 -7.96 -0.65
C LEU A 11 2.38 -7.93 0.83
N GLY A 12 2.80 -6.92 1.59
CA GLY A 12 2.38 -6.70 2.96
C GLY A 12 0.92 -6.26 3.15
N LEU A 13 0.21 -5.95 2.06
CA LEU A 13 -1.21 -5.57 2.06
C LEU A 13 -2.14 -6.74 1.71
N PHE A 14 -1.58 -7.89 1.36
CA PHE A 14 -2.33 -9.14 1.19
C PHE A 14 -2.39 -9.92 2.50
N GLU A 15 -3.27 -10.93 2.53
CA GLU A 15 -3.35 -11.86 3.65
C GLU A 15 -1.96 -12.47 3.91
N PRO A 16 -1.50 -12.53 5.17
CA PRO A 16 -0.18 -13.07 5.45
C PRO A 16 -0.11 -14.56 5.10
N GLU A 17 0.98 -14.97 4.48
CA GLU A 17 1.25 -16.35 4.06
C GLU A 17 2.63 -16.77 4.61
N GLN A 18 2.78 -18.05 4.97
CA GLN A 18 4.04 -18.54 5.52
C GLN A 18 5.11 -18.68 4.43
N GLU A 19 4.69 -18.92 3.20
CA GLU A 19 5.50 -19.07 2.00
C GLU A 19 6.24 -17.77 1.67
N LEU A 20 5.60 -16.61 1.88
CA LEU A 20 6.22 -15.30 1.68
C LEU A 20 7.42 -15.06 2.60
N ARG A 21 7.46 -15.70 3.78
CA ARG A 21 8.61 -15.63 4.70
C ARG A 21 9.88 -16.14 4.03
N GLU A 22 9.80 -17.26 3.32
CA GLU A 22 10.97 -17.93 2.74
C GLU A 22 11.58 -17.13 1.58
N LEU A 23 10.74 -16.30 0.95
CA LEU A 23 11.13 -15.48 -0.18
C LEU A 23 11.85 -14.19 0.23
N HIS A 24 11.81 -13.81 1.52
CA HIS A 24 12.41 -12.57 2.04
C HIS A 24 12.09 -11.34 1.17
N VAL A 25 10.83 -11.21 0.76
CA VAL A 25 10.39 -10.23 -0.25
C VAL A 25 10.65 -8.78 0.20
N PHE A 26 10.46 -8.48 1.48
CA PHE A 26 10.68 -7.13 2.01
C PHE A 26 12.17 -6.79 2.08
N LYS A 27 13.02 -7.77 2.42
CA LYS A 27 14.47 -7.57 2.36
C LYS A 27 14.96 -7.35 0.93
N LYS A 28 14.43 -8.11 -0.04
CA LYS A 28 14.72 -7.89 -1.47
C LYS A 28 14.24 -6.52 -1.96
N ALA A 29 13.09 -6.05 -1.48
CA ALA A 29 12.62 -4.69 -1.76
C ALA A 29 13.66 -3.63 -1.34
N ALA A 30 14.31 -3.82 -0.19
CA ALA A 30 15.28 -2.88 0.36
C ALA A 30 16.49 -2.63 -0.54
N GLU A 31 16.89 -3.59 -1.38
CA GLU A 31 18.05 -3.48 -2.29
C GLU A 31 17.91 -2.34 -3.29
N ASN A 32 16.68 -1.87 -3.50
CA ASN A 32 16.39 -0.88 -4.52
C ASN A 32 15.66 0.37 -4.00
N LEU A 33 15.49 0.51 -2.69
CA LEU A 33 14.85 1.65 -2.07
C LEU A 33 15.89 2.69 -1.62
N ASP A 34 15.46 3.95 -1.50
CA ASP A 34 16.25 5.00 -0.85
C ASP A 34 16.59 4.58 0.60
N GLU A 35 17.72 5.04 1.14
CA GLU A 35 18.33 4.53 2.39
C GLU A 35 17.34 4.37 3.56
N ASP A 36 16.51 5.38 3.81
CA ASP A 36 15.54 5.34 4.91
C ASP A 36 14.41 4.33 4.68
N LEU A 37 13.92 4.23 3.43
CA LEU A 37 12.90 3.23 3.05
C LEU A 37 13.50 1.82 3.05
N ALA A 38 14.75 1.66 2.60
CA ALA A 38 15.46 0.39 2.62
C ALA A 38 15.61 -0.15 4.05
N ARG A 39 16.02 0.69 5.01
CA ARG A 39 16.10 0.31 6.44
C ARG A 39 14.76 -0.16 6.98
N ARG A 40 13.66 0.51 6.60
CA ARG A 40 12.30 0.12 7.00
C ARG A 40 11.87 -1.19 6.35
N ALA A 41 12.19 -1.41 5.08
CA ALA A 41 11.90 -2.66 4.38
C ALA A 41 12.64 -3.86 5.00
N VAL A 42 13.89 -3.70 5.43
CA VAL A 42 14.61 -4.74 6.20
C VAL A 42 13.91 -5.02 7.53
N LEU A 43 13.44 -3.99 8.24
CA LEU A 43 12.68 -4.18 9.48
C LEU A 43 11.35 -4.90 9.22
N LEU A 44 10.65 -4.59 8.13
CA LEU A 44 9.43 -5.28 7.73
C LEU A 44 9.70 -6.78 7.51
N ASP A 45 10.80 -7.14 6.87
CA ASP A 45 11.21 -8.53 6.66
C ASP A 45 11.38 -9.30 7.98
N GLN A 46 12.07 -8.69 8.94
CA GLN A 46 12.28 -9.26 10.27
C GLN A 46 10.96 -9.46 11.02
N LEU A 47 10.09 -8.45 10.98
CA LEU A 47 8.78 -8.49 11.65
C LEU A 47 7.84 -9.50 11.00
N TYR A 48 7.86 -9.62 9.68
CA TYR A 48 7.08 -10.62 8.96
C TYR A 48 7.57 -12.03 9.29
N THR A 49 8.90 -12.23 9.31
CA THR A 49 9.52 -13.50 9.70
C THR A 49 9.11 -13.91 11.12
N GLN A 50 9.12 -12.98 12.07
CA GLN A 50 8.66 -13.23 13.45
C GLN A 50 7.16 -13.53 13.50
N GLY A 51 6.35 -12.73 12.81
CA GLY A 51 4.89 -12.88 12.74
C GLY A 51 4.44 -14.19 12.10
N THR A 52 5.28 -14.81 11.28
CA THR A 52 4.98 -16.08 10.59
C THR A 52 5.80 -17.27 11.13
N ALA A 53 6.60 -17.08 12.19
CA ALA A 53 7.51 -18.11 12.70
C ALA A 53 6.82 -19.31 13.36
N SER A 54 5.61 -19.11 13.89
CA SER A 54 4.85 -20.16 14.59
C SER A 54 3.36 -20.00 14.36
N SER A 55 2.58 -21.07 14.57
CA SER A 55 1.11 -21.02 14.45
C SER A 55 0.48 -19.96 15.35
N LYS A 56 1.01 -19.74 16.56
CA LYS A 56 0.50 -18.70 17.47
C LYS A 56 0.75 -17.30 16.91
N ALA A 57 2.00 -16.98 16.56
CA ALA A 57 2.36 -15.68 15.99
C ALA A 57 1.58 -15.41 14.69
N PHE A 58 1.45 -16.42 13.84
CA PHE A 58 0.73 -16.32 12.58
C PHE A 58 -0.75 -15.99 12.79
N LYS A 59 -1.40 -16.64 13.76
CA LYS A 59 -2.80 -16.32 14.13
C LYS A 59 -2.95 -14.89 14.65
N GLU A 60 -1.99 -14.39 15.43
CA GLU A 60 -2.00 -13.01 15.92
C GLU A 60 -1.85 -12.01 14.76
N MET A 61 -0.95 -12.28 13.81
CA MET A 61 -0.77 -11.47 12.61
C MET A 61 -2.00 -11.50 11.69
N LEU A 62 -2.57 -12.68 11.45
CA LEU A 62 -3.79 -12.84 10.64
C LEU A 62 -4.99 -12.15 11.30
N LEU A 63 -5.14 -12.24 12.63
CA LEU A 63 -6.19 -11.52 13.33
C LEU A 63 -6.08 -10.01 13.13
N ASP A 64 -4.86 -9.47 13.18
CA ASP A 64 -4.64 -8.04 12.97
C ASP A 64 -4.89 -7.62 11.52
N TYR A 65 -4.48 -8.44 10.54
CA TYR A 65 -4.81 -8.28 9.13
C TYR A 65 -6.32 -8.19 8.92
N THR A 66 -7.06 -9.19 9.40
CA THR A 66 -8.51 -9.24 9.31
C THR A 66 -9.13 -8.01 9.96
N ARG A 67 -8.64 -7.61 11.14
CA ARG A 67 -9.17 -6.44 11.84
C ARG A 67 -9.00 -5.15 11.01
N LEU A 68 -7.81 -4.96 10.44
CA LEU A 68 -7.45 -3.77 9.68
C LEU A 68 -8.20 -3.68 8.35
N PHE A 69 -8.27 -4.78 7.60
CA PHE A 69 -8.64 -4.75 6.18
C PHE A 69 -9.95 -5.50 5.85
N LEU A 70 -10.31 -6.56 6.60
CA LEU A 70 -11.41 -7.45 6.25
C LEU A 70 -12.61 -7.41 7.21
N SER A 71 -12.52 -6.72 8.34
CA SER A 71 -13.57 -6.67 9.36
C SER A 71 -14.94 -6.36 8.74
N PRO A 72 -15.95 -7.23 8.93
CA PRO A 72 -17.30 -6.94 8.44
C PRO A 72 -17.84 -5.66 9.08
N GLY A 73 -18.41 -4.78 8.26
CA GLY A 73 -18.91 -3.48 8.67
C GLY A 73 -17.96 -2.36 8.28
N THR A 74 -16.96 -2.06 9.11
CA THR A 74 -16.05 -0.92 8.89
C THR A 74 -14.60 -1.33 9.16
N PRO A 75 -13.85 -1.81 8.14
CA PRO A 75 -12.41 -2.01 8.29
C PRO A 75 -11.75 -0.69 8.68
N LEU A 76 -10.74 -0.78 9.54
CA LEU A 76 -10.08 0.40 10.12
C LEU A 76 -9.23 1.11 9.07
N ALA A 77 -8.54 0.36 8.22
CA ALA A 77 -7.81 0.88 7.08
C ALA A 77 -8.58 0.53 5.80
N LYS A 78 -9.41 1.47 5.33
CA LYS A 78 -10.24 1.25 4.14
C LYS A 78 -9.39 1.31 2.89
N ASN A 79 -9.29 0.19 2.18
CA ASN A 79 -8.38 0.02 1.04
C ASN A 79 -8.99 0.40 -0.32
N TYR A 80 -10.17 0.99 -0.39
CA TYR A 80 -10.79 1.37 -1.68
C TYR A 80 -10.93 2.89 -1.80
N LEU A 81 -10.65 3.47 -2.97
CA LEU A 81 -10.74 4.93 -3.19
C LEU A 81 -12.11 5.51 -2.82
N THR A 82 -13.20 4.81 -3.17
CA THR A 82 -14.59 5.21 -2.84
C THR A 82 -14.85 5.37 -1.35
N CYS A 83 -14.10 4.67 -0.49
CA CYS A 83 -14.17 4.85 0.96
C CYS A 83 -13.65 6.22 1.42
N TRP A 84 -12.91 6.92 0.56
CA TRP A 84 -12.26 8.21 0.80
C TRP A 84 -12.85 9.34 -0.04
N LYS A 85 -14.04 9.15 -0.64
CA LYS A 85 -14.71 10.15 -1.49
C LYS A 85 -14.89 11.53 -0.84
N THR A 86 -14.99 11.61 0.50
CA THR A 86 -15.07 12.90 1.21
C THR A 86 -13.79 13.73 1.10
N LYS A 87 -12.65 13.09 0.80
CA LYS A 87 -11.35 13.73 0.53
C LYS A 87 -11.01 13.77 -0.95
N LEU A 88 -11.36 12.71 -1.69
CA LEU A 88 -11.00 12.52 -3.10
C LEU A 88 -12.03 13.07 -4.09
N GLY A 89 -13.25 13.35 -3.65
CA GLY A 89 -14.38 13.76 -4.50
C GLY A 89 -15.41 12.64 -4.68
N ASP A 90 -16.68 13.01 -4.84
CA ASP A 90 -17.79 12.05 -4.96
C ASP A 90 -17.69 11.17 -6.22
N ASN A 91 -17.07 11.69 -7.30
CA ASN A 91 -16.94 11.00 -8.58
C ASN A 91 -15.61 10.22 -8.73
N ILE A 92 -14.87 10.00 -7.63
CA ILE A 92 -13.52 9.43 -7.67
C ILE A 92 -13.41 8.11 -8.45
N LEU A 93 -14.42 7.24 -8.35
CA LEU A 93 -14.42 5.96 -9.05
C LEU A 93 -14.49 6.16 -10.58
N GLU A 94 -15.41 6.98 -11.06
CA GLU A 94 -15.57 7.25 -12.50
C GLU A 94 -14.33 7.93 -13.05
N GLU A 95 -13.76 8.89 -12.30
CA GLU A 95 -12.54 9.58 -12.68
C GLU A 95 -11.33 8.64 -12.75
N TYR A 96 -11.23 7.69 -11.81
CA TYR A 96 -10.15 6.71 -11.78
C TYR A 96 -10.27 5.70 -12.92
N LEU A 97 -11.47 5.14 -13.15
CA LEU A 97 -11.70 4.20 -14.25
C LEU A 97 -11.48 4.86 -15.62
N SER A 98 -11.93 6.12 -15.80
CA SER A 98 -11.67 6.88 -17.02
C SER A 98 -10.17 7.14 -17.23
N TYR A 99 -9.42 7.41 -16.15
CA TYR A 99 -7.97 7.53 -16.22
C TYR A 99 -7.32 6.23 -16.70
N LEU A 100 -7.68 5.09 -16.11
CA LEU A 100 -7.14 3.77 -16.48
C LEU A 100 -7.41 3.47 -17.96
N GLU A 101 -8.64 3.68 -18.43
CA GLU A 101 -9.03 3.48 -19.83
C GLU A 101 -8.22 4.38 -20.78
N LYS A 102 -8.09 5.67 -20.47
CA LYS A 102 -7.32 6.63 -21.27
C LYS A 102 -5.84 6.26 -21.36
N LYS A 103 -5.28 5.67 -20.32
CA LYS A 103 -3.88 5.19 -20.27
C LYS A 103 -3.70 3.78 -20.85
N GLY A 104 -4.79 3.14 -21.29
CA GLY A 104 -4.75 1.81 -21.90
C GLY A 104 -4.60 0.66 -20.90
N PHE A 105 -4.77 0.92 -19.59
CA PHE A 105 -4.89 -0.16 -18.60
C PHE A 105 -6.21 -0.91 -18.83
N LYS A 106 -6.12 -2.24 -18.83
CA LYS A 106 -7.28 -3.12 -18.99
C LYS A 106 -7.54 -3.83 -17.68
N THR A 107 -8.80 -3.82 -17.26
CA THR A 107 -9.25 -4.66 -16.15
C THR A 107 -9.41 -6.10 -16.65
N GLU A 108 -8.90 -7.05 -15.88
CA GLU A 108 -9.17 -8.46 -16.17
C GLU A 108 -10.64 -8.81 -15.88
N LYS A 109 -11.16 -9.85 -16.53
CA LYS A 109 -12.57 -10.24 -16.38
C LYS A 109 -12.84 -10.96 -15.05
N ASP A 110 -11.82 -11.62 -14.49
CA ASP A 110 -11.91 -12.42 -13.28
C ASP A 110 -11.12 -11.76 -12.13
N ILE A 111 -11.40 -10.48 -11.87
CA ILE A 111 -10.71 -9.74 -10.81
C ILE A 111 -11.13 -10.22 -9.41
N LYS A 112 -10.14 -10.57 -8.59
CA LYS A 112 -10.34 -10.85 -7.16
C LYS A 112 -10.62 -9.58 -6.36
N GLU A 113 -10.00 -8.46 -6.77
CA GLU A 113 -10.14 -7.14 -6.13
C GLU A 113 -10.51 -6.09 -7.18
N LEU A 114 -11.34 -5.12 -6.77
CA LEU A 114 -11.69 -4.00 -7.65
C LEU A 114 -10.46 -3.16 -8.01
N PRO A 115 -10.40 -2.53 -9.20
CA PRO A 115 -9.26 -1.72 -9.61
C PRO A 115 -8.96 -0.55 -8.66
N GLU A 116 -9.97 -0.06 -7.95
CA GLU A 116 -9.81 1.01 -6.96
C GLU A 116 -9.28 0.54 -5.60
N HIS A 117 -8.98 -0.76 -5.45
CA HIS A 117 -8.24 -1.25 -4.28
C HIS A 117 -6.83 -0.63 -4.26
N ILE A 118 -6.32 -0.32 -3.08
CA ILE A 118 -5.08 0.44 -2.91
C ILE A 118 -3.87 -0.22 -3.56
N VAL A 119 -3.83 -1.56 -3.60
CA VAL A 119 -2.74 -2.30 -4.24
C VAL A 119 -2.69 -1.98 -5.74
N PRO A 120 -3.74 -2.25 -6.57
CA PRO A 120 -3.75 -1.81 -7.96
C PRO A 120 -3.51 -0.30 -8.16
N VAL A 121 -4.04 0.54 -7.27
CA VAL A 121 -3.81 2.00 -7.33
C VAL A 121 -2.33 2.34 -7.19
N LEU A 122 -1.61 1.68 -6.29
CA LEU A 122 -0.17 1.86 -6.10
C LEU A 122 0.63 1.21 -7.23
N GLU A 123 0.23 0.03 -7.72
CA GLU A 123 0.86 -0.64 -8.86
C GLU A 123 0.80 0.23 -10.12
N VAL A 124 -0.35 0.82 -10.43
CA VAL A 124 -0.49 1.75 -11.56
C VAL A 124 0.47 2.92 -11.39
N TYR A 125 0.56 3.52 -10.20
CA TYR A 125 1.49 4.62 -9.93
C TYR A 125 2.97 4.23 -10.20
N GLU A 126 3.34 2.98 -9.94
CA GLU A 126 4.68 2.49 -10.19
C GLU A 126 5.01 2.39 -11.68
N LEU A 127 4.01 2.00 -12.47
CA LEU A 127 4.11 1.78 -13.92
C LEU A 127 4.12 3.09 -14.72
N LEU A 128 3.73 4.21 -14.11
CA LEU A 128 3.72 5.51 -14.76
C LEU A 128 5.14 6.05 -15.03
N ASP A 129 5.26 6.74 -16.16
CA ASP A 129 6.45 7.54 -16.44
C ASP A 129 6.55 8.72 -15.46
N LYS A 130 7.76 9.25 -15.28
CA LYS A 130 8.04 10.29 -14.27
C LYS A 130 7.21 11.55 -14.48
N GLU A 131 6.89 11.87 -15.73
CA GLU A 131 6.12 13.03 -16.14
C GLU A 131 4.63 12.89 -15.79
N GLU A 132 4.15 11.66 -15.63
CA GLU A 132 2.74 11.34 -15.35
C GLU A 132 2.46 11.20 -13.85
N LYS A 133 3.49 10.87 -13.05
CA LYS A 133 3.39 10.68 -11.60
C LYS A 133 2.83 11.89 -10.84
N PRO A 134 3.19 13.16 -11.15
CA PRO A 134 2.63 14.32 -10.46
C PRO A 134 1.11 14.41 -10.51
N GLU A 135 0.53 14.34 -11.72
CA GLU A 135 -0.92 14.42 -11.90
C GLU A 135 -1.62 13.26 -11.19
N TYR A 136 -1.10 12.04 -11.33
CA TYR A 136 -1.68 10.87 -10.68
C TYR A 136 -1.61 10.96 -9.16
N PHE A 137 -0.43 11.34 -8.63
CA PHE A 137 -0.20 11.45 -7.20
C PHE A 137 -1.13 12.50 -6.60
N GLU A 138 -1.19 13.70 -7.19
CA GLU A 138 -2.07 14.77 -6.73
C GLU A 138 -3.53 14.31 -6.72
N LYS A 139 -3.99 13.70 -7.82
CA LYS A 139 -5.40 13.37 -8.01
C LYS A 139 -5.87 12.19 -7.16
N PHE A 140 -5.10 11.10 -7.14
CA PHE A 140 -5.57 9.82 -6.61
C PHE A 140 -4.93 9.43 -5.27
N LEU A 141 -3.75 9.95 -4.92
CA LEU A 141 -3.02 9.50 -3.72
C LEU A 141 -2.90 10.58 -2.63
N SER A 142 -2.49 11.79 -2.99
CA SER A 142 -1.98 12.84 -2.07
C SER A 142 -2.90 13.13 -0.89
N LYS A 143 -4.22 13.14 -1.13
CA LYS A 143 -5.24 13.51 -0.15
C LYS A 143 -5.65 12.37 0.79
N PHE A 144 -5.28 11.12 0.52
CA PHE A 144 -5.71 9.99 1.33
C PHE A 144 -4.54 9.14 1.83
N ILE A 145 -3.46 9.00 1.05
CA ILE A 145 -2.42 8.00 1.33
C ILE A 145 -1.74 8.20 2.68
N LEU A 146 -1.52 9.46 3.10
CA LEU A 146 -0.93 9.76 4.40
C LEU A 146 -1.88 9.39 5.56
N ASP A 147 -3.17 9.70 5.41
CA ASP A 147 -4.17 9.39 6.43
C ASP A 147 -4.43 7.88 6.51
N TRP A 148 -4.48 7.21 5.36
CA TRP A 148 -4.53 5.75 5.29
C TRP A 148 -3.32 5.10 5.97
N SER A 149 -2.11 5.59 5.69
CA SER A 149 -0.88 5.06 6.30
C SER A 149 -0.88 5.24 7.82
N LYS A 150 -1.33 6.41 8.31
CA LYS A 150 -1.47 6.69 9.74
C LYS A 150 -2.48 5.77 10.42
N LEU A 151 -3.55 5.35 9.74
CA LEU A 151 -4.49 4.37 10.30
C LEU A 151 -3.77 3.05 10.60
N LEU A 152 -2.90 2.57 9.71
CA LEU A 152 -2.08 1.39 10.00
C LEU A 152 -1.15 1.63 11.21
N GLU A 153 -0.50 2.80 11.31
CA GLU A 153 0.41 3.10 12.41
C GLU A 153 -0.25 3.14 13.79
N VAL A 154 -1.45 3.71 13.85
CA VAL A 154 -2.19 3.95 15.09
C VAL A 154 -2.99 2.72 15.47
N GLU A 155 -3.69 2.13 14.50
CA GLU A 155 -4.65 1.09 14.77
C GLU A 155 -4.00 -0.29 14.87
N ALA A 156 -2.92 -0.57 14.12
CA ALA A 156 -2.30 -1.90 14.11
C ALA A 156 -1.84 -2.35 15.51
N ARG A 157 -2.15 -3.60 15.84
CA ARG A 157 -1.70 -4.24 17.08
C ARG A 157 -0.42 -5.02 16.86
N HIS A 158 -0.27 -5.61 15.68
CA HIS A 158 0.91 -6.36 15.30
C HIS A 158 2.00 -5.43 14.79
N GLY A 159 3.25 -5.68 15.21
CA GLY A 159 4.40 -4.83 14.89
C GLY A 159 4.64 -4.67 13.39
N PHE A 160 4.36 -5.72 12.60
CA PHE A 160 4.48 -5.66 11.14
C PHE A 160 3.61 -4.56 10.53
N TYR A 161 2.29 -4.61 10.70
CA TYR A 161 1.37 -3.63 10.08
C TYR A 161 1.59 -2.21 10.60
N LYS A 162 1.97 -2.07 11.87
CA LYS A 162 2.36 -0.76 12.41
C LYS A 162 3.56 -0.16 11.67
N ASN A 163 4.58 -0.98 11.39
CA ASN A 163 5.75 -0.50 10.64
C ASN A 163 5.48 -0.41 9.13
N LEU A 164 4.51 -1.16 8.61
CA LEU A 164 4.04 -1.01 7.24
C LEU A 164 3.37 0.35 7.04
N GLY A 165 2.53 0.78 7.99
CA GLY A 165 2.00 2.13 8.04
C GLY A 165 3.11 3.18 8.03
N LYS A 166 4.12 3.02 8.90
CA LYS A 166 5.27 3.95 8.95
C LYS A 166 6.08 3.96 7.65
N PHE A 167 6.19 2.83 6.97
CA PHE A 167 6.82 2.75 5.66
C PHE A 167 6.06 3.62 4.66
N PHE A 168 4.75 3.41 4.52
CA PHE A 168 3.94 4.16 3.57
C PHE A 168 3.81 5.64 3.93
N THR A 169 3.82 6.00 5.21
CA THR A 169 3.88 7.41 5.64
C THR A 169 5.14 8.11 5.15
N GLU A 170 6.32 7.48 5.31
CA GLU A 170 7.55 8.09 4.82
C GLU A 170 7.65 8.08 3.30
N TRP A 171 7.20 6.99 2.65
CA TRP A 171 7.10 6.95 1.20
C TRP A 171 6.20 8.06 0.66
N ALA A 172 5.01 8.24 1.24
CA ALA A 172 4.07 9.28 0.85
C ALA A 172 4.67 10.69 1.00
N LYS A 173 5.41 10.97 2.08
CA LYS A 173 6.09 12.26 2.28
C LYS A 173 7.18 12.50 1.23
N LEU A 174 7.95 11.46 0.89
CA LEU A 174 8.99 11.54 -0.13
C LEU A 174 8.40 11.78 -1.52
N GLU A 175 7.34 11.05 -1.88
CA GLU A 175 6.65 11.23 -3.15
C GLU A 175 5.96 12.58 -3.23
N ALA A 176 5.41 13.09 -2.13
CA ALA A 176 4.87 14.44 -2.08
C ALA A 176 5.94 15.51 -2.37
N LYS A 177 7.10 15.38 -1.73
CA LYS A 177 8.22 16.30 -1.98
C LYS A 177 8.68 16.28 -3.45
N LYS A 178 8.54 15.14 -4.13
CA LYS A 178 8.96 14.95 -5.54
C LYS A 178 7.89 15.38 -6.55
N ASN A 179 6.63 15.04 -6.29
CA ASN A 179 5.56 15.01 -7.30
C ASN A 179 4.36 15.90 -6.97
N GLY A 180 4.30 16.55 -5.79
CA GLY A 180 3.23 17.50 -5.47
C GLY A 180 2.90 17.57 -3.97
N ALA A 181 2.39 18.71 -3.49
CA ALA A 181 2.16 18.92 -2.07
C ALA A 181 1.12 17.93 -1.48
N VAL A 182 1.48 17.26 -0.39
CA VAL A 182 0.49 16.71 0.55
C VAL A 182 -0.05 17.91 1.36
N PRO A 183 -1.37 18.13 1.42
CA PRO A 183 -1.96 19.17 2.27
C PRO A 183 -1.52 19.05 3.75
#